data_AF-A0AAX6EV89-F1
#
_entry.id   AF-A0AAX6EV89-F1
#
_cell.length_a   1.000
_cell.length_b   1.000
_cell.length_c   1.000
_cell.angle_alpha   90.00
_cell.angle_beta   90.00
_cell.angle_gamma   90.00
#
_symmetry.space_group_name_H-M   'P 1'
#
loop_
_entity.id
_entity.type
_entity.pdbx_description
1 polymer ?
#
loop_
_entity_poly.entity_id
_entity_poly.type
_entity_poly.pdbx_seq_one_letter_code
_entity_poly.pdbx_strand_id
1 'polypeptide(L)'
;MERQSKKLMRSKTDQIHLWQLSLTLLIWTPSKRHWTKIIFVSLFFTETPTNPFLHCVDIKLVSELCHQNGALVFIDGTFATPVNQKALTLGADIVVNSGTKFIAGHNDVISGCVSGPEELIAQFCKFHHLNGGVLGPHAAYMVLRGMKTLHLRVQYQNSLALLMAQFLEEHPKSSIVHIRTYKMYFDVYESFRTMIEG
;
A
#
# COMPACT_ATOMS: atom_id res chain seq x y z
N MET A 1 -5.85 -29.57 21.84
CA MET A 1 -6.00 -28.11 22.07
C MET A 1 -6.52 -27.46 20.79
N GLU A 2 -7.77 -27.77 20.47
CA GLU A 2 -8.38 -27.63 19.15
C GLU A 2 -9.61 -26.70 19.26
N ARG A 3 -9.38 -25.49 19.79
CA ARG A 3 -10.43 -24.52 20.10
C ARG A 3 -9.95 -23.08 19.89
N GLN A 4 -9.46 -22.71 18.70
CA GLN A 4 -9.44 -21.30 18.25
C GLN A 4 -9.65 -21.07 16.73
N SER A 5 -9.78 -22.11 15.90
CA SER A 5 -9.92 -21.97 14.44
C SER A 5 -11.37 -21.83 13.93
N LYS A 6 -12.21 -21.05 14.62
CA LYS A 6 -13.57 -20.68 14.13
C LYS A 6 -13.89 -19.21 14.42
N LYS A 7 -12.99 -18.28 14.03
CA LYS A 7 -13.39 -16.88 13.90
C LYS A 7 -14.15 -16.71 12.59
N LEU A 8 -15.47 -16.77 12.71
CA LEU A 8 -16.46 -16.46 11.69
C LEU A 8 -16.07 -15.17 10.95
N MET A 9 -16.02 -15.24 9.62
CA MET A 9 -15.86 -14.09 8.73
C MET A 9 -16.81 -12.95 9.12
N ARG A 10 -16.27 -11.74 9.28
CA ARG A 10 -17.05 -10.50 9.35
C ARG A 10 -16.72 -9.67 8.12
N SER A 11 -17.42 -9.87 7.02
CA SER A 11 -17.54 -8.81 6.01
C SER A 11 -18.63 -7.87 6.50
N LYS A 12 -18.28 -6.63 6.77
CA LYS A 12 -19.25 -5.58 7.06
C LYS A 12 -19.45 -4.78 5.78
N THR A 13 -20.68 -4.75 5.31
CA THR A 13 -21.06 -3.87 4.21
C THR A 13 -21.74 -2.67 4.83
N ASP A 14 -21.10 -1.50 4.69
CA ASP A 14 -21.66 -0.23 5.17
C ASP A 14 -22.09 0.59 3.95
N GLN A 15 -23.28 1.19 4.02
CA GLN A 15 -23.74 2.12 3.00
C GLN A 15 -23.30 3.53 3.38
N ILE A 16 -22.56 4.19 2.48
CA ILE A 16 -22.28 5.61 2.59
C ILE A 16 -23.47 6.34 1.99
N HIS A 17 -24.55 6.44 2.77
CA HIS A 17 -25.88 6.90 2.32
C HIS A 17 -25.86 8.27 1.63
N LEU A 18 -24.95 9.16 2.05
CA LEU A 18 -24.80 10.50 1.47
C LEU A 18 -24.38 10.49 -0.02
N TRP A 19 -23.69 9.43 -0.46
CA TRP A 19 -23.09 9.33 -1.80
C TRP A 19 -23.56 8.10 -2.59
N GLN A 20 -24.53 7.35 -2.04
CA GLN A 20 -25.05 6.11 -2.62
C GLN A 20 -23.97 5.04 -2.92
N LEU A 21 -22.87 5.05 -2.16
CA LEU A 21 -21.79 4.06 -2.28
C LEU A 21 -22.00 2.89 -1.31
N SER A 22 -21.70 1.68 -1.76
CA SER A 22 -21.65 0.48 -0.93
C SER A 22 -20.19 0.10 -0.68
N LEU A 23 -19.76 0.09 0.58
CA LEU A 23 -18.41 -0.30 0.98
C LEU A 23 -18.43 -1.69 1.58
N THR A 24 -17.62 -2.62 1.05
CA THR A 24 -17.44 -3.94 1.65
C THR A 24 -16.02 -4.09 2.17
N LEU A 25 -15.88 -4.24 3.49
CA LEU A 25 -14.59 -4.49 4.11
C LEU A 25 -14.26 -5.99 4.08
N LEU A 26 -13.08 -6.31 3.54
CA LEU A 26 -12.54 -7.66 3.48
C LEU A 26 -11.22 -7.72 4.27
N ILE A 27 -11.06 -8.76 5.06
CA ILE A 27 -9.78 -9.07 5.69
C ILE A 27 -8.96 -9.88 4.69
N TRP A 28 -7.75 -9.43 4.40
CA TRP A 28 -6.84 -10.17 3.54
C TRP A 28 -6.61 -11.58 4.08
N THR A 29 -6.85 -12.58 3.23
CA THR A 29 -6.44 -13.95 3.49
C THR A 29 -5.95 -14.58 2.20
N PRO A 30 -4.91 -15.42 2.24
CA PRO A 30 -4.42 -16.14 1.06
C PRO A 30 -5.41 -17.18 0.49
N SER A 31 -6.56 -17.39 1.13
CA SER A 31 -7.57 -18.35 0.67
C SER A 31 -8.40 -17.82 -0.48
N LYS A 32 -8.50 -18.60 -1.58
CA LYS A 32 -9.32 -18.32 -2.77
C LYS A 32 -10.83 -18.19 -2.49
N ARG A 33 -11.32 -18.59 -1.31
CA ARG A 33 -12.75 -18.56 -0.96
C ARG A 33 -13.38 -17.18 -0.79
N HIS A 34 -12.60 -16.13 -0.50
CA HIS A 34 -13.14 -14.78 -0.24
C HIS A 34 -13.28 -13.93 -1.51
N TRP A 35 -12.68 -14.37 -2.60
CA TRP A 35 -12.55 -13.64 -3.86
C TRP A 35 -13.84 -13.62 -4.69
N THR A 36 -14.78 -14.52 -4.40
CA THR A 36 -16.13 -14.50 -5.01
C THR A 36 -16.91 -13.23 -4.69
N LYS A 37 -16.52 -12.46 -3.66
CA LYS A 37 -17.13 -11.15 -3.35
C LYS A 37 -16.56 -9.99 -4.18
N ILE A 38 -15.40 -10.17 -4.82
CA ILE A 38 -14.80 -9.15 -5.71
C ILE A 38 -15.60 -9.02 -7.02
N ILE A 39 -16.44 -10.01 -7.34
CA ILE A 39 -17.22 -10.07 -8.59
C ILE A 39 -18.18 -8.87 -8.75
N PHE A 40 -18.53 -8.16 -7.67
CA PHE A 40 -19.51 -7.06 -7.70
C PHE A 40 -18.95 -5.69 -7.31
N VAL A 41 -17.63 -5.50 -7.30
CA VAL A 41 -17.04 -4.19 -6.94
C VAL A 41 -16.58 -3.44 -8.18
N SER A 42 -16.81 -2.12 -8.20
CA SER A 42 -16.25 -1.25 -9.24
C SER A 42 -14.81 -0.84 -8.94
N LEU A 43 -14.40 -0.92 -7.67
CA LEU A 43 -13.09 -0.50 -7.19
C LEU A 43 -12.66 -1.34 -5.99
N PHE A 44 -11.42 -1.82 -6.04
CA PHE A 44 -10.70 -2.44 -4.94
C PHE A 44 -9.62 -1.49 -4.44
N PHE A 45 -9.60 -1.22 -3.14
CA PHE A 45 -8.62 -0.36 -2.49
C PHE A 45 -7.94 -1.12 -1.35
N THR A 46 -6.61 -1.11 -1.31
CA THR A 46 -5.87 -1.66 -0.16
C THR A 46 -4.53 -0.96 0.03
N GLU A 47 -4.02 -0.98 1.26
CA GLU A 47 -2.64 -0.63 1.56
C GLU A 47 -1.78 -1.91 1.58
N THR A 48 -0.57 -1.82 1.03
CA THR A 48 0.40 -2.91 1.15
C THR A 48 1.82 -2.34 1.19
N PRO A 49 2.59 -2.57 2.27
CA PRO A 49 2.19 -3.22 3.53
C PRO A 49 1.11 -2.49 4.33
N THR A 50 0.29 -3.22 5.10
CA THR A 50 -0.74 -2.63 5.97
C THR A 50 -0.18 -2.00 7.27
N ASN A 51 -0.88 -1.04 7.84
CA ASN A 51 -0.55 -0.44 9.14
C ASN A 51 -1.46 -1.00 10.24
N PRO A 52 -0.95 -1.40 11.42
CA PRO A 52 0.45 -1.47 11.86
C PRO A 52 1.12 -2.84 11.63
N PHE A 53 0.38 -3.84 11.15
CA PHE A 53 0.83 -5.24 11.14
C PHE A 53 1.65 -5.65 9.89
N LEU A 54 1.82 -4.71 8.95
CA LEU A 54 2.62 -4.84 7.74
C LEU A 54 2.22 -5.99 6.83
N HIS A 55 0.94 -6.37 6.79
CA HIS A 55 0.49 -7.43 5.89
C HIS A 55 0.67 -7.02 4.43
N CYS A 56 1.25 -7.91 3.62
CA CYS A 56 1.43 -7.68 2.20
C CYS A 56 0.33 -8.37 1.40
N VAL A 57 -0.11 -7.68 0.35
CA VAL A 57 -1.08 -8.17 -0.62
C VAL A 57 -0.34 -8.53 -1.92
N ASP A 58 -0.71 -9.66 -2.53
CA ASP A 58 -0.23 -10.01 -3.87
C ASP A 58 -0.96 -9.13 -4.89
N ILE A 59 -0.33 -8.00 -5.25
CA ILE A 59 -0.91 -7.01 -6.16
C ILE A 59 -1.22 -7.63 -7.52
N LYS A 60 -0.34 -8.49 -8.03
CA LYS A 60 -0.53 -9.12 -9.35
C LYS A 60 -1.78 -10.00 -9.35
N LEU A 61 -1.89 -10.88 -8.36
CA LEU A 61 -3.05 -11.76 -8.23
C LEU A 61 -4.35 -10.96 -8.04
N VAL A 62 -4.33 -9.93 -7.19
CA VAL A 62 -5.51 -9.07 -6.98
C VAL A 62 -5.92 -8.38 -8.27
N SER A 63 -4.97 -7.76 -8.97
CA SER A 63 -5.22 -7.06 -10.22
C SER A 63 -5.83 -7.97 -11.27
N GLU A 64 -5.27 -9.16 -11.48
CA GLU A 64 -5.83 -10.15 -12.41
C GLU A 64 -7.29 -10.50 -12.07
N LEU A 65 -7.62 -10.69 -10.78
CA LEU A 65 -8.97 -11.03 -10.33
C LEU A 65 -9.95 -9.85 -10.44
N CYS A 66 -9.51 -8.64 -10.12
CA CYS A 66 -10.32 -7.43 -10.22
C CYS A 66 -10.62 -7.08 -11.68
N HIS A 67 -9.60 -7.12 -12.54
CA HIS A 67 -9.74 -6.80 -13.96
C HIS A 67 -10.65 -7.79 -14.71
N GLN A 68 -10.67 -9.07 -14.33
CA GLN A 68 -11.64 -10.06 -14.84
C GLN A 68 -13.10 -9.66 -14.61
N ASN A 69 -13.37 -8.80 -13.63
CA ASN A 69 -14.70 -8.33 -13.25
C ASN A 69 -14.91 -6.84 -13.56
N GLY A 70 -13.98 -6.20 -14.29
CA GLY A 70 -14.05 -4.79 -14.65
C GLY A 70 -13.80 -3.81 -13.48
N ALA A 71 -13.23 -4.29 -12.37
CA ALA A 71 -12.93 -3.47 -11.20
C ALA A 71 -11.56 -2.80 -11.30
N LEU A 72 -11.46 -1.53 -10.88
CA LEU A 72 -10.17 -0.84 -10.74
C LEU A 72 -9.44 -1.24 -9.46
N VAL A 73 -8.11 -1.26 -9.47
CA VAL A 73 -7.25 -1.60 -8.33
C VAL A 73 -6.40 -0.40 -7.91
N PHE A 74 -6.67 0.07 -6.71
CA PHE A 74 -5.97 1.20 -6.09
C PHE A 74 -5.10 0.67 -4.93
N ILE A 75 -3.81 0.97 -4.98
CA ILE A 75 -2.85 0.58 -3.95
C ILE A 75 -2.34 1.80 -3.21
N ASP A 76 -2.53 1.83 -1.88
CA ASP A 76 -1.76 2.73 -1.03
C ASP A 76 -0.38 2.10 -0.78
N GLY A 77 0.62 2.66 -1.45
CA GLY A 77 2.02 2.23 -1.36
C GLY A 77 2.83 3.04 -0.35
N THR A 78 2.20 3.74 0.61
CA THR A 78 2.88 4.67 1.52
C THR A 78 4.03 4.01 2.29
N PHE A 79 3.80 2.83 2.87
CA PHE A 79 4.85 2.08 3.56
C PHE A 79 5.86 1.48 2.60
N ALA A 80 5.40 1.00 1.44
CA ALA A 80 6.26 0.38 0.46
C ALA A 80 7.26 1.38 -0.14
N THR A 81 6.80 2.61 -0.39
CA THR A 81 7.47 3.62 -1.22
C THR A 81 7.65 3.16 -2.68
N PRO A 82 7.77 4.09 -3.64
CA PRO A 82 8.07 3.72 -5.03
C PRO A 82 9.48 3.13 -5.22
N VAL A 83 10.34 3.19 -4.19
CA VAL A 83 11.69 2.61 -4.22
C VAL A 83 11.63 1.09 -4.05
N ASN A 84 10.84 0.59 -3.10
CA ASN A 84 10.82 -0.85 -2.80
C ASN A 84 9.73 -1.62 -3.55
N GLN A 85 8.67 -0.94 -4.04
CA GLN A 85 7.59 -1.60 -4.79
C GLN A 85 7.04 -0.72 -5.91
N LYS A 86 7.03 -1.25 -7.13
CA LYS A 86 6.41 -0.61 -8.30
C LYS A 86 5.02 -1.21 -8.54
N ALA A 87 4.04 -0.79 -7.75
CA ALA A 87 2.69 -1.36 -7.78
C ALA A 87 1.99 -1.23 -9.16
N LEU A 88 2.24 -0.15 -9.92
CA LEU A 88 1.74 -0.02 -11.30
C LEU A 88 2.30 -1.13 -12.21
N THR A 89 3.59 -1.49 -12.07
CA THR A 89 4.20 -2.59 -12.83
C THR A 89 3.63 -3.96 -12.43
N LEU A 90 3.07 -4.06 -11.23
CA LEU A 90 2.38 -5.26 -10.74
C LEU A 90 0.92 -5.34 -11.16
N GLY A 91 0.39 -4.37 -11.91
CA GLY A 91 -0.97 -4.38 -12.43
C GLY A 91 -1.96 -3.52 -11.64
N ALA A 92 -1.53 -2.72 -10.67
CA ALA A 92 -2.42 -1.71 -10.08
C ALA A 92 -2.74 -0.61 -11.10
N ASP A 93 -3.97 -0.09 -11.07
CA ASP A 93 -4.39 1.01 -11.95
C ASP A 93 -3.96 2.37 -11.39
N ILE A 94 -4.05 2.52 -10.07
CA ILE A 94 -3.65 3.73 -9.34
C ILE A 94 -2.78 3.35 -8.14
N VAL A 95 -1.73 4.13 -7.92
CA VAL A 95 -0.96 4.11 -6.68
C VAL A 95 -1.13 5.43 -5.98
N VAL A 96 -1.50 5.37 -4.70
CA VAL A 96 -1.58 6.52 -3.81
C VAL A 96 -0.44 6.44 -2.81
N ASN A 97 0.17 7.58 -2.49
CA ASN A 97 1.14 7.69 -1.42
C ASN A 97 0.85 8.91 -0.56
N SER A 98 0.98 8.76 0.76
CA SER A 98 1.16 9.91 1.64
C SER A 98 2.57 10.48 1.45
N GLY A 99 2.65 11.58 0.71
CA GLY A 99 3.90 12.30 0.49
C GLY A 99 4.53 12.82 1.78
N THR A 100 3.71 13.04 2.82
CA THR A 100 4.10 13.40 4.20
C THR A 100 5.12 12.42 4.81
N LYS A 101 5.08 11.15 4.43
CA LYS A 101 5.86 10.08 5.06
C LYS A 101 7.24 9.96 4.42
N PHE A 102 7.53 8.84 3.78
CA PHE A 102 8.86 8.53 3.25
C PHE A 102 9.28 9.47 2.12
N ILE A 103 8.35 9.90 1.27
CA ILE A 103 8.64 10.75 0.10
C ILE A 103 9.29 12.06 0.53
N ALA A 104 8.60 12.85 1.37
CA ALA A 104 9.20 14.04 1.98
C ALA A 104 10.31 13.67 2.96
N GLY A 105 10.05 12.77 3.91
CA GLY A 105 11.06 12.16 4.77
C GLY A 105 11.68 13.05 5.84
N HIS A 106 11.20 14.28 6.02
CA HIS A 106 11.76 15.27 6.95
C HIS A 106 10.78 15.76 8.03
N ASN A 107 9.57 15.16 8.10
CA ASN A 107 8.54 15.47 9.10
C ASN A 107 8.09 16.94 9.14
N ASP A 108 8.25 17.67 8.03
CA ASP A 108 8.09 19.12 7.93
C ASP A 108 7.08 19.58 6.86
N VAL A 109 6.46 18.63 6.15
CA VAL A 109 5.48 18.92 5.08
C VAL A 109 4.39 17.86 5.01
N ILE A 110 3.15 18.29 4.79
CA ILE A 110 2.01 17.41 4.49
C ILE A 110 1.76 17.43 2.98
N SER A 111 1.68 16.24 2.37
CA SER A 111 1.39 16.09 0.95
C SER A 111 0.79 14.73 0.62
N GLY A 112 0.09 14.66 -0.51
CA GLY A 112 -0.39 13.42 -1.12
C GLY A 112 0.12 13.29 -2.55
N CYS A 113 0.22 12.06 -3.05
CA CYS A 113 0.59 11.75 -4.41
C CYS A 113 -0.34 10.67 -4.96
N VAL A 114 -0.74 10.82 -6.21
CA VAL A 114 -1.52 9.83 -6.98
C VAL A 114 -0.79 9.64 -8.30
N SER A 115 -0.52 8.39 -8.66
CA SER A 115 0.19 8.00 -9.89
C SER A 115 -0.58 6.92 -10.63
N GLY A 116 -0.59 6.98 -11.96
CA GLY A 116 -1.34 6.07 -12.82
C GLY A 116 -1.37 6.54 -14.28
N PRO A 117 -2.17 5.91 -15.15
CA PRO A 117 -2.29 6.29 -16.54
C PRO A 117 -2.96 7.67 -16.69
N GLU A 118 -2.58 8.39 -17.74
CA GLU A 118 -3.01 9.77 -18.00
C GLU A 118 -4.53 9.93 -17.96
N GLU A 119 -5.28 8.99 -18.55
CA GLU A 119 -6.74 9.03 -18.58
C GLU A 119 -7.36 9.05 -17.18
N LEU A 120 -6.88 8.19 -16.27
CA LEU A 120 -7.36 8.15 -14.89
C LEU A 120 -6.89 9.39 -14.12
N ILE A 121 -5.63 9.78 -14.26
CA ILE A 121 -5.07 10.97 -13.59
C ILE A 121 -5.82 12.25 -14.02
N ALA A 122 -6.22 12.36 -15.29
CA ALA A 122 -7.02 13.47 -15.78
C ALA A 122 -8.37 13.59 -15.05
N GLN A 123 -8.99 12.45 -14.67
CA GLN A 123 -10.22 12.46 -13.86
C GLN A 123 -9.95 12.98 -12.43
N PHE A 124 -8.83 12.56 -11.82
CA PHE A 124 -8.40 13.12 -10.53
C PHE A 124 -8.13 14.62 -10.64
N CYS A 125 -7.44 15.09 -11.68
CA CYS A 125 -7.15 16.51 -11.89
C CYS A 125 -8.45 17.34 -12.04
N LYS A 126 -9.45 16.84 -12.79
CA LYS A 126 -10.76 17.50 -12.90
C LYS A 126 -11.42 17.66 -11.54
N PHE A 127 -11.50 16.58 -10.76
CA PHE A 127 -12.06 16.63 -9.40
C PHE A 127 -11.25 17.56 -8.49
N HIS A 128 -9.93 17.51 -8.60
CA HIS A 128 -9.00 18.32 -7.82
C HIS A 128 -9.17 19.82 -8.11
N HIS A 129 -9.33 20.23 -9.38
CA HIS A 129 -9.53 21.63 -9.75
C HIS A 129 -10.83 22.21 -9.17
N LEU A 130 -11.87 21.38 -9.03
CA LEU A 130 -13.15 21.80 -8.47
C LEU A 130 -13.13 21.90 -6.94
N ASN A 131 -12.41 20.99 -6.27
CA ASN A 131 -12.39 20.91 -4.79
C ASN A 131 -11.28 21.73 -4.13
N GLY A 132 -10.27 22.17 -4.89
CA GLY A 132 -9.24 23.08 -4.39
C GLY A 132 -8.23 22.49 -3.40
N GLY A 133 -8.10 21.16 -3.32
CA GLY A 133 -7.14 20.46 -2.45
C GLY A 133 -5.67 20.54 -2.91
N VAL A 134 -5.21 21.72 -3.36
CA VAL A 134 -3.90 21.93 -4.01
C VAL A 134 -2.74 21.99 -3.03
N LEU A 135 -1.62 21.38 -3.43
CA LEU A 135 -0.36 21.51 -2.71
C LEU A 135 0.25 22.90 -2.96
N GLY A 136 0.58 23.62 -1.88
CA GLY A 136 1.26 24.90 -1.99
C GLY A 136 2.66 24.77 -2.63
N PRO A 137 3.14 25.76 -3.41
CA PRO A 137 4.44 25.67 -4.09
C PRO A 137 5.64 25.43 -3.15
N HIS A 138 5.63 26.04 -1.97
CA HIS A 138 6.66 25.79 -0.95
C HIS A 138 6.63 24.34 -0.46
N ALA A 139 5.43 23.79 -0.20
CA ALA A 139 5.29 22.40 0.19
C ALA A 139 5.76 21.45 -0.93
N ALA A 140 5.43 21.76 -2.19
CA ALA A 140 5.95 21.02 -3.35
C ALA A 140 7.49 21.05 -3.42
N TYR A 141 8.12 22.20 -3.17
CA TYR A 141 9.58 22.31 -3.09
C TYR A 141 10.17 21.46 -1.96
N MET A 142 9.55 21.46 -0.77
CA MET A 142 9.99 20.64 0.37
C MET A 142 9.94 19.14 0.05
N VAL A 143 8.88 18.70 -0.62
CA VAL A 143 8.76 17.32 -1.14
C VAL A 143 9.87 17.03 -2.14
N LEU A 144 10.09 17.91 -3.13
CA LEU A 144 11.15 17.77 -4.13
C LEU A 144 12.55 17.68 -3.50
N ARG A 145 12.82 18.51 -2.49
CA ARG A 145 14.06 18.45 -1.69
C ARG A 145 14.21 17.09 -1.02
N GLY A 146 13.13 16.58 -0.41
CA GLY A 146 13.09 15.28 0.24
C GLY A 146 13.37 14.12 -0.70
N MET A 147 12.85 14.18 -1.93
CA MET A 147 13.00 13.13 -2.93
C MET A 147 14.45 12.90 -3.38
N LYS A 148 15.30 13.94 -3.36
CA LYS A 148 16.71 13.83 -3.79
C LYS A 148 17.49 12.77 -3.00
N THR A 149 17.12 12.54 -1.74
CA THR A 149 17.77 11.55 -0.86
C THR A 149 16.89 10.34 -0.58
N LEU A 150 15.74 10.20 -1.27
CA LEU A 150 14.75 9.16 -0.99
C LEU A 150 15.35 7.76 -1.04
N HIS A 151 16.06 7.42 -2.13
CA HIS A 151 16.69 6.12 -2.32
C HIS A 151 17.70 5.80 -1.20
N LEU A 152 18.57 6.75 -0.84
CA LEU A 152 19.55 6.59 0.24
C LEU A 152 18.87 6.37 1.60
N ARG A 153 17.85 7.19 1.92
CA ARG A 153 17.11 7.10 3.18
C ARG A 153 16.39 5.76 3.30
N VAL A 154 15.67 5.36 2.24
CA VAL A 154 14.90 4.10 2.24
C VAL A 154 15.84 2.90 2.33
N GLN A 155 16.95 2.88 1.60
CA GLN A 155 17.93 1.80 1.69
C GLN A 155 18.49 1.64 3.12
N TYR A 156 18.88 2.76 3.75
CA TYR A 156 19.37 2.74 5.13
C TYR A 156 18.27 2.28 6.11
N GLN A 157 17.06 2.80 5.97
CA GLN A 157 15.90 2.42 6.78
C GLN A 157 15.59 0.93 6.66
N ASN A 158 15.62 0.36 5.45
CA ASN A 158 15.44 -1.06 5.21
C ASN A 158 16.50 -1.88 5.96
N SER A 159 17.79 -1.53 5.80
CA SER A 159 18.88 -2.26 6.47
C SER A 159 18.80 -2.21 7.99
N LEU A 160 18.50 -1.04 8.54
CA LEU A 160 18.40 -0.85 9.99
C LEU A 160 17.18 -1.58 10.54
N ALA A 161 16.04 -1.50 9.85
CA ALA A 161 14.84 -2.17 10.28
C ALA A 161 14.97 -3.70 10.23
N LEU A 162 15.66 -4.26 9.22
CA LEU A 162 15.97 -5.69 9.18
C LEU A 162 16.87 -6.11 10.35
N LEU A 163 17.90 -5.33 10.66
CA LEU A 163 18.79 -5.59 11.79
C LEU A 163 18.03 -5.54 13.12
N MET A 164 17.25 -4.49 13.35
CA MET A 164 16.43 -4.33 14.56
C MET A 164 15.38 -5.43 14.67
N ALA A 165 14.80 -5.85 13.54
CA ALA A 165 13.90 -6.98 13.50
C ALA A 165 14.61 -8.25 14.01
N GLN A 166 15.70 -8.65 13.37
CA GLN A 166 16.46 -9.85 13.79
C GLN A 166 16.83 -9.82 15.27
N PHE A 167 17.31 -8.67 15.76
CA PHE A 167 17.60 -8.47 17.17
C PHE A 167 16.39 -8.68 18.09
N LEU A 168 15.22 -8.12 17.73
CA LEU A 168 14.00 -8.27 18.52
C LEU A 168 13.41 -9.67 18.46
N GLU A 169 13.59 -10.40 17.35
CA GLU A 169 13.15 -11.80 17.21
C GLU A 169 13.89 -12.73 18.18
N GLU A 170 15.18 -12.48 18.40
CA GLU A 170 16.01 -13.25 19.35
C GLU A 170 15.84 -12.79 20.82
N HIS A 171 15.26 -11.61 21.05
CA HIS A 171 15.21 -11.03 22.38
C HIS A 171 14.23 -11.80 23.30
N PRO A 172 14.64 -12.28 24.49
CA PRO A 172 13.86 -13.19 25.33
C PRO A 172 12.56 -12.59 25.91
N LYS A 173 12.39 -11.27 25.83
CA LYS A 173 11.16 -10.55 26.25
C LYS A 173 10.23 -10.17 25.11
N SER A 174 10.51 -10.57 23.87
CA SER A 174 9.59 -10.31 22.76
C SER A 174 8.48 -11.37 22.74
N SER A 175 7.22 -10.92 22.77
CA SER A 175 6.06 -11.83 22.81
C SER A 175 5.56 -12.18 21.40
N ILE A 176 5.52 -11.20 20.51
CA ILE A 176 5.21 -11.36 19.08
C ILE A 176 5.94 -10.22 18.36
N VAL A 177 6.84 -10.55 17.44
CA VAL A 177 7.36 -9.56 16.51
C VAL A 177 6.75 -9.82 15.14
N HIS A 178 6.05 -8.83 14.60
CA HIS A 178 5.46 -8.87 13.25
C HIS A 178 6.55 -8.71 12.16
N ILE A 179 7.69 -9.39 12.35
CA ILE A 179 8.88 -9.36 11.50
C ILE A 179 8.73 -10.26 10.29
N ARG A 180 7.91 -11.33 10.39
CA ARG A 180 7.73 -12.26 9.25
C ARG A 180 7.31 -11.53 7.97
N THR A 181 6.55 -10.45 8.09
CA THR A 181 6.19 -9.62 6.95
C THR A 181 7.27 -8.62 6.54
N TYR A 182 8.15 -8.21 7.45
CA TYR A 182 9.35 -7.45 7.10
C TYR A 182 10.35 -8.28 6.31
N LYS A 183 10.53 -9.56 6.68
CA LYS A 183 11.34 -10.52 5.92
C LYS A 183 10.72 -10.81 4.55
N MET A 184 9.40 -11.04 4.48
CA MET A 184 8.68 -11.20 3.20
C MET A 184 8.73 -9.93 2.34
N TYR A 185 8.68 -8.74 2.96
CA TYR A 185 8.87 -7.46 2.28
C TYR A 185 10.31 -7.30 1.76
N PHE A 186 11.30 -7.78 2.53
CA PHE A 186 12.70 -7.83 2.09
C PHE A 186 12.92 -8.85 0.97
N ASP A 187 12.23 -10.00 1.02
CA ASP A 187 12.28 -11.02 -0.04
C ASP A 187 11.62 -10.52 -1.33
N VAL A 188 10.50 -9.77 -1.21
CA VAL A 188 9.88 -9.04 -2.34
C VAL A 188 10.83 -7.95 -2.84
N TYR A 189 11.47 -7.18 -1.96
CA TYR A 189 12.47 -6.17 -2.32
C TYR A 189 13.67 -6.78 -3.05
N GLU A 190 14.27 -7.86 -2.55
CA GLU A 190 15.40 -8.55 -3.20
C GLU A 190 14.98 -9.16 -4.53
N SER A 191 13.78 -9.78 -4.61
CA SER A 191 13.23 -10.29 -5.87
C SER A 191 13.05 -9.18 -6.91
N PHE A 192 12.60 -7.99 -6.48
CA PHE A 192 12.48 -6.79 -7.32
C PHE A 192 13.84 -6.18 -7.68
N ARG A 193 14.80 -6.19 -6.77
CA ARG A 193 16.19 -5.73 -7.00
C ARG A 193 16.84 -6.56 -8.09
N THR A 194 16.74 -7.89 -8.02
CA THR A 194 17.22 -8.80 -9.08
C THR A 194 16.49 -8.64 -10.42
N MET A 195 15.24 -8.18 -10.44
CA MET A 195 14.50 -7.91 -11.69
C MET A 195 14.83 -6.56 -12.34
N ILE A 196 15.38 -5.60 -11.59
CA ILE A 196 15.75 -4.25 -12.10
C ILE A 196 17.24 -4.17 -12.43
N GLU A 197 18.08 -4.95 -11.74
CA GLU A 197 19.54 -5.01 -11.95
C GLU A 197 19.98 -6.08 -12.96
N GLY A 198 19.04 -6.84 -13.55
CA GLY A 198 19.25 -7.76 -14.68
C GLY A 198 18.81 -7.17 -16.02
#